data_AF-A0A8D9E9W5-F1
#
_entry.id   AF-A0A8D9E9W5-F1
#
_cell.length_a   1.000
_cell.length_b   1.000
_cell.length_c   1.000
_cell.angle_alpha   90.00
_cell.angle_beta   90.00
_cell.angle_gamma   90.00
#
_symmetry.space_group_name_H-M   'P 1'
#
loop_
_entity.id
_entity.type
_entity.pdbx_description
1 polymer ?
#
loop_
_entity_poly.entity_id
_entity_poly.type
_entity_poly.pdbx_seq_one_letter_code
_entity_poly.pdbx_strand_id
1 'polypeptide(L)'
;MAAQAMKSECEAILADAIPILSAAESALNTLTQADIGMVKTMKTPPEIVKVVLKAVCILKGVKPDRTPDETGKMAEDFWGPSKRLLGDMKFLEGLQTFDRDHVPPAIIKRLTEEFLSRDDFDPDIIKKASSAAEGL
;
A
#
# COMPACT_ATOMS: atom_id res chain seq x y z
N MET A 1 31.79 22.12 10.47
CA MET A 1 31.31 21.68 9.14
C MET A 1 30.47 20.40 9.23
N ALA A 2 29.53 20.30 10.18
CA ALA A 2 28.64 19.13 10.33
C ALA A 2 27.19 19.41 9.87
N ALA A 3 26.81 20.67 9.73
CA ALA A 3 25.45 21.08 9.35
C ALA A 3 25.15 21.01 7.84
N GLN A 4 26.18 20.92 6.98
CA GLN A 4 26.01 20.80 5.52
C GLN A 4 25.89 19.35 5.06
N ALA A 5 26.53 18.40 5.76
CA ALA A 5 26.44 16.97 5.43
C ALA A 5 25.01 16.43 5.66
N MET A 6 24.39 16.75 6.80
CA MET A 6 23.01 16.32 7.11
C MET A 6 21.96 16.94 6.17
N LYS A 7 22.20 18.16 5.63
CA LYS A 7 21.31 18.75 4.62
C LYS A 7 21.39 18.02 3.28
N SER A 8 22.61 17.70 2.83
CA SER A 8 22.83 17.07 1.54
C SER A 8 22.34 15.62 1.51
N GLU A 9 22.43 14.89 2.63
CA GLU A 9 21.87 13.53 2.75
C GLU A 9 20.34 13.53 2.76
N CYS A 10 19.69 14.50 3.43
CA CYS A 10 18.24 14.65 3.35
C CYS A 10 17.77 15.07 1.95
N GLU A 11 18.49 15.96 1.26
CA GLU A 11 18.15 16.39 -0.11
C GLU A 11 18.32 15.26 -1.12
N ALA A 12 19.32 14.38 -0.96
CA ALA A 12 19.52 13.21 -1.82
C ALA A 12 18.42 12.15 -1.62
N ILE A 13 18.06 11.83 -0.37
CA ILE A 13 16.94 10.91 -0.08
C ILE A 13 15.63 11.49 -0.60
N LEU A 14 15.44 12.81 -0.47
CA LEU A 14 14.26 13.49 -1.00
C LEU A 14 14.23 13.46 -2.53
N ALA A 15 15.37 13.67 -3.19
CA ALA A 15 15.50 13.61 -4.64
C ALA A 15 15.19 12.22 -5.22
N ASP A 16 15.56 11.15 -4.51
CA ASP A 16 15.23 9.77 -4.89
C ASP A 16 13.78 9.39 -4.58
N ALA A 17 13.18 9.98 -3.54
CA ALA A 17 11.78 9.76 -3.20
C ALA A 17 10.80 10.46 -4.16
N ILE A 18 11.16 11.61 -4.74
CA ILE A 18 10.34 12.36 -5.70
C ILE A 18 9.92 11.53 -6.93
N PRO A 19 10.82 10.84 -7.66
CA PRO A 19 10.44 10.04 -8.82
C PRO A 19 9.57 8.85 -8.44
N ILE A 20 9.82 8.22 -7.29
CA ILE A 20 8.99 7.11 -6.78
C ILE A 20 7.57 7.62 -6.48
N LEU A 21 7.47 8.80 -5.86
CA LEU A 21 6.22 9.44 -5.53
C LEU A 21 5.42 9.82 -6.78
N SER A 22 6.08 10.39 -7.79
CA SER A 22 5.45 10.74 -9.08
C SER A 22 5.02 9.49 -9.86
N ALA A 23 5.79 8.40 -9.79
CA ALA A 23 5.43 7.13 -10.37
C ALA A 23 4.18 6.54 -9.70
N ALA A 24 4.11 6.57 -8.36
CA ALA A 24 2.93 6.13 -7.61
C ALA A 24 1.69 6.99 -7.92
N GLU A 25 1.82 8.31 -7.97
CA GLU A 25 0.72 9.22 -8.37
C GLU A 25 0.23 8.90 -9.79
N SER A 26 1.15 8.66 -10.72
CA SER A 26 0.83 8.29 -12.09
C SER A 26 0.13 6.95 -12.17
N ALA A 27 0.60 5.96 -11.41
CA ALA A 27 0.02 4.62 -11.36
C ALA A 27 -1.40 4.65 -10.76
N LEU A 28 -1.62 5.42 -9.69
CA LEU A 28 -2.95 5.68 -9.12
C LEU A 28 -3.90 6.31 -10.14
N ASN A 29 -3.41 7.24 -10.97
CA ASN A 29 -4.20 7.86 -12.04
C ASN A 29 -4.56 6.90 -13.19
N THR A 30 -3.87 5.75 -13.32
CA THR A 30 -4.23 4.72 -14.30
C THR A 30 -5.33 3.78 -13.82
N LEU A 31 -5.61 3.73 -12.51
CA LEU A 31 -6.61 2.84 -11.95
C LEU A 31 -8.03 3.31 -12.28
N THR A 32 -8.83 2.40 -12.84
CA THR A 32 -10.24 2.67 -13.09
C THR A 32 -11.12 2.04 -12.00
N GLN A 33 -12.37 2.51 -11.90
CA GLN A 33 -13.35 1.87 -11.01
C GLN A 33 -13.60 0.39 -11.36
N ALA A 34 -13.41 0.01 -12.62
CA ALA A 34 -13.52 -1.38 -13.07
C ALA A 34 -12.38 -2.24 -12.52
N ASP A 35 -11.15 -1.72 -12.48
CA ASP A 35 -9.99 -2.39 -11.91
C ASP A 35 -10.18 -2.66 -10.41
N ILE A 36 -10.68 -1.67 -9.67
CA ILE A 36 -11.03 -1.81 -8.25
C ILE A 36 -12.14 -2.87 -8.07
N GLY A 37 -13.14 -2.88 -8.96
CA GLY A 37 -14.18 -3.91 -8.98
C GLY A 37 -13.63 -5.31 -9.21
N MET A 38 -12.66 -5.48 -10.10
CA MET A 38 -12.00 -6.77 -10.34
C MET A 38 -11.27 -7.25 -9.09
N VAL A 39 -10.43 -6.41 -8.47
CA VAL A 39 -9.71 -6.78 -7.24
C VAL A 39 -10.69 -7.16 -6.13
N LYS A 40 -11.77 -6.39 -5.94
CA LYS A 40 -12.81 -6.66 -4.93
C LYS A 40 -13.53 -8.00 -5.12
N THR A 41 -13.71 -8.45 -6.36
CA THR A 41 -14.47 -9.66 -6.70
C THR A 41 -13.62 -10.94 -6.69
N MET A 42 -12.30 -10.82 -6.51
CA MET A 42 -11.40 -11.96 -6.38
C MET A 42 -11.78 -12.82 -5.16
N LYS A 43 -12.10 -14.10 -5.37
CA LYS A 43 -12.35 -15.02 -4.26
C LYS A 43 -11.07 -15.39 -3.51
N THR A 44 -9.99 -15.57 -4.27
CA THR A 44 -8.67 -15.95 -3.77
C THR A 44 -7.63 -15.00 -4.38
N PRO A 45 -7.44 -13.80 -3.79
CA PRO A 45 -6.44 -12.87 -4.30
C PRO A 45 -5.03 -13.46 -4.17
N PRO A 46 -4.13 -13.21 -5.14
CA PRO A 46 -2.71 -13.54 -4.99
C PRO A 46 -2.14 -12.91 -3.73
N GLU A 47 -1.14 -13.55 -3.12
CA GLU A 47 -0.59 -13.10 -1.84
C GLU A 47 -0.09 -11.66 -1.91
N ILE A 48 0.59 -11.29 -3.00
CA ILE A 48 1.06 -9.93 -3.23
C ILE A 48 -0.08 -8.89 -3.27
N VAL A 49 -1.25 -9.25 -3.82
CA VAL A 49 -2.43 -8.35 -3.83
C VAL A 49 -2.97 -8.16 -2.41
N LYS A 50 -2.97 -9.22 -1.59
CA LYS A 50 -3.35 -9.09 -0.16
C LYS A 50 -2.39 -8.20 0.60
N VAL A 51 -1.10 -8.32 0.32
CA VAL A 51 -0.04 -7.51 0.92
C VAL A 51 -0.25 -6.03 0.55
N VAL A 52 -0.39 -5.69 -0.73
CA VAL A 52 -0.67 -4.30 -1.17
C VAL A 52 -1.91 -3.73 -0.47
N LEU A 53 -3.02 -4.46 -0.45
CA LEU A 53 -4.26 -4.00 0.19
C LEU A 53 -4.14 -3.87 1.71
N LYS A 54 -3.36 -4.74 2.34
CA LYS A 54 -3.01 -4.62 3.76
C LYS A 54 -2.23 -3.33 4.02
N ALA A 55 -1.26 -2.98 3.18
CA ALA A 55 -0.53 -1.73 3.28
C ALA A 55 -1.48 -0.52 3.19
N VAL A 56 -2.40 -0.53 2.22
CA VAL A 56 -3.42 0.53 2.06
C VAL A 56 -4.33 0.62 3.30
N CYS A 57 -4.76 -0.51 3.85
CA CYS A 57 -5.54 -0.52 5.10
C CYS A 57 -4.77 0.07 6.26
N ILE A 58 -3.50 -0.30 6.43
CA ILE A 58 -2.62 0.23 7.47
C ILE A 58 -2.44 1.75 7.31
N LEU A 59 -2.18 2.23 6.09
CA LEU A 59 -2.06 3.67 5.77
C LEU A 59 -3.33 4.45 6.14
N LYS A 60 -4.50 3.89 5.83
CA LYS A 60 -5.80 4.50 6.17
C LYS A 60 -6.26 4.24 7.61
N GLY A 61 -5.44 3.58 8.44
CA GLY A 61 -5.77 3.27 9.83
C GLY A 61 -6.94 2.28 9.99
N VAL A 62 -7.23 1.49 8.96
CA VAL A 62 -8.27 0.47 8.97
C VAL A 62 -7.79 -0.71 9.82
N LYS A 63 -8.59 -1.07 10.84
CA LYS A 63 -8.28 -2.19 11.73
C LYS A 63 -8.51 -3.53 11.01
N PRO A 64 -7.63 -4.52 11.23
CA PRO A 64 -7.88 -5.87 10.74
C PRO A 64 -9.06 -6.51 11.45
N ASP A 65 -9.75 -7.40 10.74
CA ASP A 65 -10.68 -8.34 11.36
C ASP A 65 -9.85 -9.47 12.02
N ARG A 66 -10.41 -10.17 13.02
CA ARG A 66 -9.76 -11.34 13.63
C ARG A 66 -10.45 -12.60 13.15
N THR A 67 -9.76 -13.41 12.36
CA THR A 67 -10.30 -14.65 11.80
C THR A 67 -9.36 -15.82 12.10
N PRO A 68 -9.88 -17.05 12.23
CA PRO A 68 -9.03 -18.22 12.37
C PRO A 68 -8.25 -18.45 11.07
N ASP A 69 -6.92 -18.58 11.16
CA ASP A 69 -6.09 -19.04 10.05
C ASP A 69 -6.29 -20.54 9.79
N GLU A 70 -5.68 -21.07 8.73
CA GLU A 70 -5.72 -22.49 8.32
C GLU A 70 -5.37 -23.49 9.44
N THR A 71 -4.61 -23.06 10.45
CA THR A 71 -4.21 -23.79 11.66
C THR A 71 -5.18 -23.66 12.83
N GLY A 72 -6.27 -22.88 12.67
CA GLY A 72 -7.27 -22.62 13.70
C GLY A 72 -6.89 -21.53 14.72
N LYS A 73 -5.72 -20.90 14.58
CA LYS A 73 -5.30 -19.77 15.44
C LYS A 73 -5.92 -18.46 14.95
N MET A 74 -6.34 -17.61 15.87
CA MET A 74 -6.89 -16.29 15.52
C MET A 74 -5.77 -15.37 15.01
N ALA A 75 -5.79 -15.05 13.72
CA ALA A 75 -4.87 -14.16 13.04
C ALA A 75 -5.55 -12.84 12.62
N GLU A 76 -4.73 -11.84 12.29
CA GLU A 76 -5.20 -10.58 11.70
C GLU A 76 -5.52 -10.78 10.21
N ASP A 77 -6.78 -10.59 9.83
CA ASP A 77 -7.21 -10.57 8.43
C ASP A 77 -7.51 -9.15 7.98
N PHE A 78 -6.72 -8.68 7.02
CA PHE A 78 -6.95 -7.40 6.36
C PHE A 78 -7.81 -7.54 5.10
N TRP A 79 -8.09 -8.75 4.61
CA TRP A 79 -8.85 -8.94 3.38
C TRP A 79 -10.32 -8.51 3.52
N GLY A 80 -10.98 -8.91 4.61
CA GLY A 80 -12.33 -8.46 4.93
C GLY A 80 -12.47 -6.93 4.93
N PRO A 81 -11.66 -6.21 5.73
CA PRO A 81 -11.64 -4.75 5.74
C PRO A 81 -11.23 -4.12 4.39
N SER A 82 -10.25 -4.69 3.69
CA SER A 82 -9.82 -4.23 2.37
C SER A 82 -10.96 -4.24 1.36
N LYS A 83 -11.79 -5.30 1.33
CA LYS A 83 -12.96 -5.35 0.43
C LYS A 83 -14.01 -4.29 0.75
N ARG A 84 -14.17 -3.93 2.03
CA ARG A 84 -15.06 -2.84 2.44
C ARG A 84 -14.51 -1.51 1.95
N LEU A 85 -13.20 -1.30 2.10
CA LEU A 85 -12.48 -0.11 1.65
C LEU A 85 -12.53 0.06 0.12
N LEU A 86 -12.28 -1.02 -0.64
CA LEU A 86 -12.44 -1.06 -2.11
C LEU A 86 -13.89 -0.86 -2.57
N GLY A 87 -14.85 -1.02 -1.65
CA GLY A 87 -16.27 -0.77 -1.91
C GLY A 87 -16.66 0.71 -1.80
N ASP A 88 -15.80 1.56 -1.26
CA ASP A 88 -16.05 2.99 -1.17
C ASP A 88 -15.95 3.62 -2.57
N MET A 89 -17.01 4.35 -2.97
CA MET A 89 -17.03 5.07 -4.25
C MET A 89 -15.96 6.16 -4.30
N LYS A 90 -15.53 6.66 -3.14
CA LYS A 90 -14.44 7.65 -3.00
C LYS A 90 -13.09 7.00 -2.73
N PHE A 91 -12.95 5.69 -2.89
CA PHE A 91 -11.70 4.99 -2.58
C PHE A 91 -10.51 5.59 -3.35
N LEU A 92 -10.63 5.70 -4.68
CA LEU A 92 -9.58 6.25 -5.55
C LEU A 92 -9.30 7.73 -5.26
N GLU A 93 -10.35 8.55 -5.15
CA GLU A 93 -10.25 9.96 -4.76
C GLU A 93 -9.52 10.11 -3.41
N GLY A 94 -9.83 9.23 -2.45
CA GLY A 94 -9.22 9.20 -1.13
C GLY A 94 -7.80 8.63 -1.10
N LEU A 95 -7.30 8.03 -2.18
CA LEU A 95 -5.87 7.71 -2.34
C LEU A 95 -5.12 8.89 -2.93
N GLN A 96 -5.69 9.55 -3.95
CA GLN A 96 -5.11 10.75 -4.57
C GLN A 96 -5.03 11.94 -3.60
N THR A 97 -6.00 12.07 -2.71
CA THR A 97 -6.08 13.14 -1.70
C THR A 97 -5.51 12.75 -0.34
N PHE A 98 -4.84 11.59 -0.25
CA PHE A 98 -4.28 11.10 1.01
C PHE A 98 -3.19 12.04 1.53
N ASP A 99 -3.31 12.44 2.80
CA ASP A 99 -2.34 13.31 3.47
C ASP A 99 -1.09 12.51 3.88
N ARG A 100 -0.16 12.39 2.94
CA ARG A 100 1.14 11.73 3.10
C ARG A 100 2.08 12.45 4.07
N ASP A 101 1.86 13.73 4.36
CA ASP A 101 2.74 14.52 5.22
C ASP A 101 2.45 14.28 6.71
N HIS A 102 1.25 13.80 7.03
CA HIS A 102 0.81 13.54 8.41
C HIS A 102 0.66 12.05 8.75
N VAL A 103 1.37 11.16 8.05
CA VAL A 103 1.35 9.71 8.36
C VAL A 103 2.02 9.46 9.72
N PRO A 104 1.32 8.83 10.69
CA PRO A 104 1.89 8.50 11.98
C PRO A 104 3.18 7.68 11.87
N PRO A 105 4.25 8.01 12.62
CA PRO A 105 5.52 7.28 12.57
C PRO A 105 5.39 5.77 12.85
N ALA A 106 4.42 5.38 13.67
CA ALA A 106 4.12 3.97 13.95
C ALA A 106 3.63 3.21 12.71
N ILE A 107 2.88 3.87 11.83
CA ILE A 107 2.39 3.31 10.56
C ILE A 107 3.56 3.17 9.59
N ILE A 108 4.39 4.21 9.46
CA ILE A 108 5.60 4.18 8.61
C ILE A 108 6.52 3.02 9.04
N LYS A 109 6.81 2.91 10.33
CA LYS A 109 7.66 1.84 10.86
C LYS A 109 7.09 0.45 10.55
N ARG A 110 5.78 0.25 10.77
CA ARG A 110 5.10 -1.02 10.44
C ARG A 110 5.20 -1.35 8.95
N LEU A 111 5.04 -0.34 8.09
CA LEU A 111 5.17 -0.53 6.64
C LEU A 111 6.60 -0.91 6.23
N THR A 112 7.61 -0.25 6.81
CA THR A 112 9.01 -0.57 6.53
C THR A 112 9.38 -1.99 6.97
N GLU A 113 8.97 -2.39 8.17
CA GLU A 113 9.28 -3.71 8.72
C GLU A 113 8.52 -4.84 8.00
N GLU A 114 7.24 -4.62 7.64
CA GLU A 114 6.41 -5.68 7.06
C GLU A 114 6.49 -5.78 5.52
N PHE A 115 6.86 -4.72 4.80
CA PHE A 115 6.76 -4.65 3.33
C PHE A 115 8.10 -4.33 2.64
N LEU A 116 8.87 -3.35 3.14
CA LEU A 116 10.16 -3.01 2.50
C LEU A 116 11.25 -4.05 2.77
N SER A 117 11.05 -4.92 3.76
CA SER A 117 11.97 -6.02 4.08
C SER A 117 11.73 -7.28 3.24
N ARG A 118 10.80 -7.23 2.28
CA ARG A 118 10.30 -8.37 1.50
C ARG A 118 10.74 -8.25 0.04
N ASP A 119 11.53 -9.22 -0.44
CA ASP A 119 12.02 -9.26 -1.83
C ASP A 119 10.89 -9.46 -2.87
N ASP A 120 9.69 -9.87 -2.43
CA ASP A 120 8.50 -10.03 -3.28
C ASP A 120 7.71 -8.72 -3.46
N PHE A 121 8.11 -7.62 -2.82
CA PHE A 121 7.49 -6.31 -2.93
C PHE A 121 8.17 -5.43 -4.01
N ASP A 122 8.46 -6.03 -5.16
CA ASP A 122 8.98 -5.36 -6.34
C ASP A 122 7.83 -5.02 -7.30
N PRO A 123 7.71 -3.78 -7.81
CA PRO A 123 6.65 -3.38 -8.73
C PRO A 123 6.56 -4.28 -9.98
N ASP A 124 7.66 -4.84 -10.48
CA ASP A 124 7.64 -5.77 -11.62
C ASP A 124 7.00 -7.13 -11.27
N ILE A 125 7.11 -7.56 -10.02
CA ILE A 125 6.44 -8.77 -9.52
C ILE A 125 4.95 -8.49 -9.30
N ILE A 126 4.63 -7.32 -8.72
CA ILE A 126 3.24 -6.90 -8.49
C ILE A 126 2.48 -6.78 -9.81
N LYS A 127 3.07 -6.15 -10.83
CA LYS A 127 2.52 -6.03 -12.18
C LYS A 127 2.11 -7.37 -12.79
N LYS A 128 2.95 -8.41 -12.62
CA LYS A 128 2.66 -9.76 -13.14
C LYS A 128 1.47 -10.41 -12.45
N ALA A 129 1.22 -10.10 -11.18
CA ALA A 129 0.10 -10.65 -10.42
C ALA A 129 -1.20 -9.87 -10.68
N SER A 130 -1.13 -8.54 -10.75
CA SER A 130 -2.27 -7.69 -11.07
C SER A 130 -1.82 -6.29 -11.45
N SER A 131 -2.17 -5.84 -12.65
CA SER A 131 -2.00 -4.44 -13.09
C SER A 131 -2.75 -3.47 -12.19
N ALA A 132 -3.88 -3.90 -11.61
CA ALA A 132 -4.64 -3.10 -10.66
C ALA A 132 -3.94 -2.98 -9.29
N ALA A 133 -3.16 -4.00 -8.89
CA ALA A 133 -2.37 -3.94 -7.67
C ALA A 133 -1.05 -3.17 -7.87
N GLU A 134 -0.51 -3.11 -9.09
CA GLU A 134 0.67 -2.27 -9.42
C GLU A 134 0.39 -0.79 -9.17
N GLY A 135 -0.85 -0.35 -9.42
CA GLY A 135 -1.24 1.05 -9.20
C GLY A 135 -1.56 1.42 -7.75
N LEU A 136 -1.62 0.45 -6.82
CA LEU A 136 -2.01 0.64 -5.42
C LEU A 136 -0.79 0.61 -4.48
#